data_AF-A0A2N9XVE9-F1
#
_entry.id   AF-A0A2N9XVE9-F1
#
_cell.length_a   1.000
_cell.length_b   1.000
_cell.length_c   1.000
_cell.angle_alpha   90.00
_cell.angle_beta   90.00
_cell.angle_gamma   90.00
#
_symmetry.space_group_name_H-M   'P 1'
#
loop_
_entity.id
_entity.type
_entity.pdbx_description
1 polymer ?
#
loop_
_entity_poly.entity_id
_entity_poly.type
_entity_poly.pdbx_seq_one_letter_code
_entity_poly.pdbx_strand_id
1 'polypeptide(L)'
;MKKLIKIIKGICYFAFFYWLCLFSSSSFYGDFNLYTTVRSDSGEYYANIYKHLPTSPISIVQILGGNKYFTVLYNKKGEELWRVSYFDYIGEESLFDMMAFPDETNNVFFCPTNHGLDGHDFSETIRNHKLQ
;
A
#
# COMPACT_ATOMS: atom_id res chain seq x y z
N MET A 1 -29.88 33.66 4.58
CA MET A 1 -29.86 32.67 3.48
C MET A 1 -28.62 32.75 2.58
N LYS A 2 -28.33 33.87 1.89
CA LYS A 2 -27.19 33.96 0.94
C LYS A 2 -25.81 33.67 1.57
N LYS A 3 -25.57 34.09 2.81
CA LYS A 3 -24.30 33.84 3.54
C LYS A 3 -24.11 32.35 3.90
N LEU A 4 -25.19 31.68 4.31
CA LEU A 4 -25.17 30.24 4.62
C LEU A 4 -24.86 29.40 3.38
N ILE A 5 -25.48 29.73 2.23
CA ILE A 5 -25.21 29.05 0.95
C ILE A 5 -23.75 29.19 0.52
N LYS A 6 -23.14 30.38 0.73
CA LYS A 6 -21.70 30.58 0.43
C LYS A 6 -20.80 29.70 1.31
N ILE A 7 -21.12 29.57 2.59
CA ILE A 7 -20.36 28.74 3.54
C ILE A 7 -20.47 27.26 3.14
N ILE A 8 -21.68 26.78 2.83
CA ILE A 8 -21.91 25.39 2.40
C ILE A 8 -21.11 25.10 1.12
N LYS A 9 -21.16 26.00 0.12
CA LYS A 9 -20.34 25.84 -1.10
C LYS A 9 -18.85 25.75 -0.78
N GLY A 10 -18.35 26.60 0.11
CA GLY A 10 -16.96 26.55 0.56
C GLY A 10 -16.59 25.20 1.17
N ILE A 11 -17.42 24.67 2.06
CA ILE A 11 -17.22 23.34 2.66
C ILE A 11 -17.26 22.24 1.59
N CYS A 12 -18.22 22.28 0.66
CA CYS A 12 -18.30 21.30 -0.42
C CYS A 12 -17.06 21.32 -1.32
N TYR A 13 -16.56 22.51 -1.70
CA TYR A 13 -15.33 22.62 -2.49
C TYR A 13 -14.12 22.10 -1.72
N PHE A 14 -14.03 22.40 -0.43
CA PHE A 14 -12.95 21.92 0.42
C PHE A 14 -12.99 20.39 0.57
N ALA A 15 -14.17 19.82 0.84
CA ALA A 15 -14.37 18.37 0.92
C ALA A 15 -14.06 17.68 -0.41
N PHE A 16 -14.44 18.29 -1.54
CA PHE A 16 -14.12 17.80 -2.87
C PHE A 16 -12.61 17.82 -3.15
N PHE A 17 -11.92 18.90 -2.79
CA PHE A 17 -10.46 19.00 -2.90
C PHE A 17 -9.75 17.99 -1.99
N TYR A 18 -10.26 17.80 -0.77
CA TYR A 18 -9.75 16.81 0.17
C TYR A 18 -9.91 15.39 -0.39
N TRP A 19 -11.08 15.07 -0.95
CA TRP A 19 -11.34 13.79 -1.60
C TRP A 19 -10.46 13.57 -2.83
N LEU A 20 -10.19 14.62 -3.61
CA LEU A 20 -9.26 14.56 -4.74
C LEU A 20 -7.82 14.25 -4.33
N CYS A 21 -7.34 14.87 -3.25
CA CYS A 21 -5.90 14.87 -2.93
C CYS A 21 -5.48 13.89 -1.83
N LEU A 22 -6.38 13.48 -0.94
CA LEU A 22 -6.00 12.78 0.30
C LEU A 22 -6.66 11.40 0.48
N PHE A 23 -7.60 11.02 -0.38
CA PHE A 23 -8.14 9.66 -0.39
C PHE A 23 -7.27 8.75 -1.27
N SER A 24 -6.25 8.15 -0.64
CA SER A 24 -5.51 7.06 -1.29
C SER A 24 -6.38 5.82 -1.43
N SER A 25 -6.29 5.18 -2.59
CA SER A 25 -6.96 3.92 -2.89
C SER A 25 -6.40 2.72 -2.14
N SER A 26 -5.18 2.81 -1.62
CA SER A 26 -4.57 1.76 -0.79
C SER A 26 -4.83 1.94 0.70
N SER A 27 -5.61 2.95 1.11
CA SER A 27 -6.10 3.10 2.49
C SER A 27 -7.19 2.09 2.86
N PHE A 28 -7.79 1.42 1.88
CA PHE A 28 -8.83 0.41 2.10
C PHE A 28 -8.41 -0.89 1.45
N TYR A 29 -8.16 -1.90 2.28
CA TYR A 29 -7.72 -3.19 1.79
C TYR A 29 -8.15 -4.32 2.71
N GLY A 30 -8.27 -5.52 2.14
CA GLY A 30 -8.65 -6.74 2.82
C GLY A 30 -8.97 -7.83 1.81
N ASP A 31 -9.64 -8.89 2.25
CA ASP A 31 -9.90 -10.07 1.40
C ASP A 31 -10.66 -9.73 0.11
N PHE A 32 -11.49 -8.69 0.13
CA PHE A 32 -12.32 -8.29 -1.01
C PHE A 32 -11.52 -7.70 -2.19
N ASN A 33 -10.31 -7.20 -1.97
CA ASN A 33 -9.43 -6.68 -3.02
C ASN A 33 -8.04 -7.34 -3.02
N LEU A 34 -7.87 -8.44 -2.28
CA LEU A 34 -6.66 -9.24 -2.32
C LEU A 34 -6.49 -9.83 -3.72
N TYR A 35 -5.32 -9.62 -4.32
CA TYR A 35 -4.95 -10.23 -5.59
C TYR A 35 -4.21 -11.55 -5.37
N THR A 36 -3.16 -11.53 -4.56
CA THR A 36 -2.36 -12.71 -4.25
C THR A 36 -1.56 -12.52 -2.97
N THR A 37 -1.02 -13.62 -2.46
CA THR A 37 -0.12 -13.66 -1.31
C THR A 37 1.18 -14.35 -1.71
N VAL A 38 2.30 -13.69 -1.49
CA VAL A 38 3.64 -14.26 -1.64
C VAL A 38 4.19 -14.55 -0.25
N ARG A 39 4.68 -15.78 -0.01
CA ARG A 39 5.22 -16.19 1.28
C ARG A 39 6.73 -16.27 1.22
N SER A 40 7.39 -15.93 2.33
CA SER A 40 8.82 -16.20 2.47
C SER A 40 9.08 -17.69 2.58
N ASP A 41 10.28 -18.15 2.20
CA ASP A 41 10.70 -19.55 2.33
C ASP A 41 10.68 -20.03 3.78
N SER A 42 10.97 -19.13 4.73
CA SER A 42 10.91 -19.39 6.16
C SER A 42 9.47 -19.56 6.69
N GLY A 43 8.46 -19.07 5.96
CA GLY A 43 7.08 -18.99 6.42
C GLY A 43 6.83 -17.96 7.52
N GLU A 44 7.84 -17.21 7.96
CA GLU A 44 7.73 -16.19 9.01
C GLU A 44 7.06 -14.90 8.52
N TYR A 45 7.13 -14.64 7.21
CA TYR A 45 6.61 -13.44 6.58
C TYR A 45 5.76 -13.79 5.36
N TYR A 46 4.84 -12.89 5.03
CA TYR A 46 4.16 -12.92 3.74
C TYR A 46 3.80 -11.50 3.29
N ALA A 47 3.79 -11.29 1.99
CA ALA A 47 3.36 -10.06 1.36
C ALA A 47 2.01 -10.30 0.69
N ASN A 48 1.01 -9.51 1.06
CA ASN A 48 -0.24 -9.45 0.31
C ASN A 48 -0.13 -8.34 -0.72
N ILE A 49 -0.52 -8.69 -1.94
CA ILE A 49 -0.66 -7.75 -3.05
C ILE A 49 -2.14 -7.49 -3.22
N TYR A 50 -2.56 -6.24 -3.10
CA TYR A 50 -3.95 -5.82 -3.19
C TYR A 50 -4.19 -4.99 -4.44
N LYS A 51 -5.42 -5.02 -4.95
CA LYS A 51 -5.89 -4.12 -6.00
C LYS A 51 -6.29 -2.78 -5.38
N HIS A 52 -5.78 -1.69 -5.93
CA HIS A 52 -6.27 -0.35 -5.67
C HIS A 52 -7.75 -0.23 -6.03
N LEU A 53 -8.51 0.43 -5.18
CA LEU A 53 -9.91 0.74 -5.42
C LEU A 53 -10.07 2.08 -6.16
N PRO A 54 -11.11 2.25 -6.99
CA PRO A 54 -11.39 3.51 -7.69
C PRO A 54 -12.01 4.57 -6.75
N THR A 55 -11.34 4.88 -5.64
CA THR A 55 -11.82 5.78 -4.58
C THR A 55 -11.51 7.26 -4.83
N SER A 56 -10.62 7.59 -5.76
CA SER A 56 -10.32 8.97 -6.18
C SER A 56 -10.06 9.04 -7.69
N PRO A 57 -10.20 10.23 -8.31
CA PRO A 57 -9.90 10.40 -9.73
C PRO A 57 -8.46 10.00 -10.11
N ILE A 58 -7.49 10.23 -9.21
CA ILE A 58 -6.10 9.82 -9.44
C ILE A 58 -5.99 8.29 -9.49
N SER A 59 -6.62 7.58 -8.55
CA SER A 59 -6.57 6.12 -8.54
C SER A 59 -7.26 5.53 -9.77
N ILE A 60 -8.37 6.12 -10.23
CA ILE A 60 -9.04 5.71 -11.47
C ILE A 60 -8.09 5.82 -12.68
N VAL A 61 -7.37 6.94 -12.82
CA VAL A 61 -6.42 7.14 -13.93
C VAL A 61 -5.29 6.11 -13.87
N GLN A 62 -4.71 5.86 -12.69
CA GLN A 62 -3.66 4.86 -12.51
C GLN A 62 -4.14 3.44 -12.85
N ILE A 63 -5.33 3.07 -12.38
CA ILE A 63 -5.93 1.76 -12.63
C ILE A 63 -6.20 1.54 -14.12
N LEU A 64 -6.75 2.55 -14.80
CA LEU A 64 -6.97 2.50 -16.26
C LEU A 64 -5.65 2.43 -17.05
N GLY A 65 -4.59 3.05 -16.53
CA GLY A 65 -3.23 2.98 -17.07
C GLY A 65 -2.50 1.65 -16.81
N GLY A 66 -3.12 0.70 -16.11
CA GLY A 66 -2.52 -0.61 -15.83
C GLY A 66 -1.82 -0.72 -14.48
N ASN A 67 -1.67 0.38 -13.73
CA ASN A 67 -1.03 0.41 -12.41
C ASN A 67 -2.11 0.21 -11.34
N LYS A 68 -2.32 -1.05 -10.94
CA LYS A 68 -3.51 -1.45 -10.19
C LYS A 68 -3.21 -2.01 -8.82
N TYR A 69 -1.94 -2.23 -8.48
CA TYR A 69 -1.60 -3.01 -7.30
C TYR A 69 -0.74 -2.22 -6.30
N PHE A 70 -0.73 -2.70 -5.06
CA PHE A 70 0.20 -2.28 -4.01
C PHE A 70 0.45 -3.43 -3.05
N THR A 71 1.57 -3.36 -2.32
CA THR A 71 2.07 -4.46 -1.49
C THR A 71 2.06 -4.06 -0.02
N VAL A 72 1.64 -4.99 0.84
CA VAL A 72 1.70 -4.88 2.29
C VAL A 72 2.36 -6.13 2.86
N LEU A 73 3.32 -5.93 3.76
CA LEU A 73 4.06 -6.98 4.44
C LEU A 73 3.43 -7.30 5.80
N TYR A 74 3.34 -8.59 6.08
CA TYR A 74 2.85 -9.13 7.34
C TYR A 74 3.82 -10.16 7.91
N ASN A 75 3.70 -10.39 9.22
CA ASN A 75 4.26 -11.59 9.84
C ASN A 75 3.29 -12.78 9.76
N LYS A 76 3.75 -13.98 10.11
CA LYS A 76 2.94 -15.20 10.13
C LYS A 76 1.68 -15.18 11.01
N LYS A 77 1.58 -14.24 11.96
CA LYS A 77 0.39 -14.05 12.82
C LYS A 77 -0.67 -13.17 12.15
N GLY A 78 -0.34 -12.53 11.04
CA GLY A 78 -1.22 -11.62 10.31
C GLY A 78 -1.13 -10.16 10.75
N GLU A 79 -0.09 -9.79 11.51
CA GLU A 79 0.14 -8.40 11.90
C GLU A 79 0.86 -7.66 10.76
N GLU A 80 0.34 -6.49 10.37
CA GLU A 80 0.99 -5.62 9.38
C GLU A 80 2.31 -5.11 9.96
N LEU A 81 3.41 -5.38 9.26
CA LEU A 81 4.73 -4.88 9.63
C LEU A 81 5.11 -3.63 8.85
N TRP A 82 4.73 -3.56 7.58
CA TRP A 82 5.09 -2.49 6.67
C TRP A 82 4.20 -2.47 5.43
N ARG A 83 4.11 -1.33 4.75
CA ARG A 83 3.44 -1.19 3.44
C ARG A 83 4.13 -0.15 2.58
N VAL A 84 3.98 -0.28 1.27
CA VAL A 84 4.38 0.75 0.30
C VAL A 84 3.61 2.06 0.56
N SER A 85 4.07 3.16 -0.05
CA SER A 85 3.39 4.45 0.08
C SER A 85 1.93 4.35 -0.32
N TYR A 86 1.10 5.21 0.30
CA TYR A 86 -0.30 5.36 -0.07
C TYR A 86 -0.51 5.77 -1.54
N PHE A 87 0.51 6.33 -2.19
CA PHE A 87 0.43 6.78 -3.58
C PHE A 87 1.28 5.96 -4.55
N ASP A 88 1.84 4.84 -4.08
CA ASP A 88 2.54 3.91 -4.95
C ASP A 88 1.54 3.00 -5.64
N TYR A 89 1.82 2.75 -6.91
CA TYR A 89 1.05 1.84 -7.76
C TYR A 89 2.03 0.95 -8.48
N ILE A 90 1.59 -0.24 -8.85
CA ILE A 90 2.39 -1.09 -9.73
C ILE A 90 1.51 -1.85 -10.70
N GLY A 91 2.04 -2.05 -11.91
CA GLY A 91 1.44 -2.88 -12.95
C GLY A 91 1.68 -4.36 -12.70
N GLU A 92 0.83 -5.21 -13.27
CA GLU A 92 0.90 -6.66 -13.06
C GLU A 92 2.24 -7.27 -13.48
N GLU A 93 2.77 -6.80 -14.60
CA GLU A 93 4.00 -7.33 -15.21
C GLU A 93 5.22 -7.15 -14.29
N SER A 94 5.21 -6.15 -13.41
CA SER A 94 6.34 -5.81 -12.54
C SER A 94 6.18 -6.30 -11.10
N LEU A 95 5.06 -6.93 -10.74
CA LEU A 95 4.73 -7.28 -9.35
C LEU A 95 5.74 -8.21 -8.68
N PHE A 96 6.33 -9.11 -9.47
CA PHE A 96 7.21 -10.16 -8.97
C PHE A 96 8.67 -9.91 -9.34
N ASP A 97 8.98 -8.77 -9.95
CA ASP A 97 10.31 -8.42 -10.39
C ASP A 97 11.15 -7.98 -9.20
N MET A 98 11.83 -8.92 -8.53
CA MET A 98 12.73 -8.63 -7.39
C MET A 98 11.98 -8.29 -6.09
N MET A 99 11.05 -9.15 -5.66
CA MET A 99 10.58 -9.15 -4.27
C MET A 99 11.52 -10.01 -3.42
N ALA A 100 11.91 -9.50 -2.25
CA ALA A 100 12.69 -10.27 -1.28
C ALA A 100 12.15 -10.06 0.14
N PHE A 101 12.16 -11.15 0.91
CA PHE A 101 11.76 -11.17 2.30
C PHE A 101 12.98 -11.15 3.23
N PRO A 102 12.82 -10.64 4.47
CA PRO A 102 13.82 -10.83 5.50
C PRO A 102 14.05 -12.32 5.78
N ASP A 103 15.31 -12.69 5.99
CA ASP A 103 15.78 -14.02 6.35
C ASP A 103 16.83 -13.97 7.47
N GLU A 104 17.51 -15.08 7.73
CA GLU A 104 18.52 -15.18 8.81
C GLU A 104 19.76 -14.30 8.57
N THR A 105 20.03 -13.94 7.32
CA THR A 105 21.23 -13.23 6.86
C THR A 105 20.94 -11.80 6.38
N ASN A 106 19.69 -11.51 6.03
CA ASN A 106 19.23 -10.22 5.51
C ASN A 106 17.96 -9.78 6.25
N ASN A 107 17.98 -8.58 6.85
CA ASN A 107 16.82 -8.04 7.58
C ASN A 107 15.93 -7.13 6.72
N VAL A 108 16.18 -7.05 5.41
CA VAL A 108 15.50 -6.11 4.52
C VAL A 108 14.37 -6.79 3.78
N PHE A 109 13.18 -6.19 3.84
CA PHE A 109 12.12 -6.44 2.87
C PHE A 109 12.21 -5.41 1.76
N PHE A 110 12.06 -5.84 0.51
CA PHE A 110 11.81 -4.90 -0.59
C PHE A 110 10.90 -5.51 -1.64
N CYS A 111 10.16 -4.64 -2.33
CA CYS A 111 9.26 -4.99 -3.40
C CYS A 111 9.21 -3.90 -4.47
N PRO A 112 8.69 -4.21 -5.66
CA PRO A 112 8.67 -3.25 -6.75
C PRO A 112 7.52 -2.24 -6.61
N THR A 113 7.75 -1.02 -7.09
CA THR A 113 6.77 0.07 -7.20
C THR A 113 6.92 0.77 -8.56
N ASN A 114 6.01 1.70 -8.89
CA ASN A 114 6.14 2.57 -10.08
C ASN A 114 7.35 3.51 -10.04
N HIS A 115 8.11 3.55 -8.95
CA HIS A 115 9.31 4.39 -8.79
C HIS A 115 10.59 3.57 -8.62
N GLY A 116 10.54 2.23 -8.73
CA GLY A 116 11.69 1.34 -8.57
C GLY A 116 11.43 0.29 -7.50
N LEU A 117 12.34 0.15 -6.55
CA LEU A 117 12.17 -0.72 -5.39
C LEU A 117 11.86 0.14 -4.15
N ASP A 118 10.91 -0.30 -3.35
CA ASP A 118 10.62 0.26 -2.02
C ASP A 118 10.61 -0.85 -0.97
N GLY A 119 10.89 -0.50 0.27
CA GLY A 119 11.08 -1.50 1.30
C GLY A 119 11.41 -0.94 2.68
N HIS A 120 11.75 -1.86 3.58
CA HIS A 120 12.09 -1.53 4.95
C HIS A 120 13.22 -2.42 5.45
N ASP A 121 14.22 -1.80 6.06
CA ASP A 121 15.26 -2.50 6.81
C ASP A 121 14.80 -2.67 8.25
N PHE A 122 14.56 -3.93 8.64
CA PHE A 122 14.14 -4.26 9.99
C PHE A 122 15.33 -4.48 10.95
N SER A 123 16.57 -4.16 10.56
CA SER A 123 17.75 -4.32 11.42
C SER A 123 17.67 -3.59 12.77
N GLU A 124 16.91 -2.48 12.82
CA GLU A 124 16.63 -1.70 14.03
C GLU A 124 15.36 -2.19 14.78
N THR A 125 14.41 -2.80 14.08
CA THR A 125 13.08 -3.18 14.62
C THR A 125 13.00 -4.65 15.06
N ILE A 126 13.69 -5.57 14.35
CA ILE A 126 13.74 -7.01 14.67
C ILE A 126 14.57 -7.30 15.93
N ARG A 127 15.49 -6.41 16.35
CA ARG A 127 16.16 -6.56 17.65
C ARG A 127 15.19 -6.56 18.83
N ASN A 128 13.98 -6.02 18.67
CA ASN A 128 12.93 -6.07 19.70
C ASN A 128 11.96 -7.25 19.54
N HIS A 129 11.89 -7.90 18.38
CA HIS A 129 11.03 -9.08 18.16
C HIS A 129 11.71 -10.42 18.44
N LYS A 130 13.06 -10.48 18.42
CA LYS A 130 13.81 -11.67 18.90
C LYS A 130 13.94 -11.73 20.44
N LEU A 131 13.38 -10.77 21.17
CA LEU A 131 13.51 -10.64 22.64
C LEU A 131 12.22 -10.99 23.43
N GLN A 132 11.25 -11.67 22.82
CA GLN A 132 10.10 -12.23 23.55
C GLN A 132 9.82 -13.67 23.16
#